data_AF-X1HLQ9-F1
#
_entry.id   AF-X1HLQ9-F1
#
_cell.length_a   1.000
_cell.length_b   1.000
_cell.length_c   1.000
_cell.angle_alpha   90.00
_cell.angle_beta   90.00
_cell.angle_gamma   90.00
#
_symmetry.space_group_name_H-M   'P 1'
#
loop_
_entity.id
_entity.type
_entity.pdbx_description
1 polymer ?
#
loop_
_entity_poly.entity_id
_entity_poly.type
_entity_poly.pdbx_seq_one_letter_code
_entity_poly.pdbx_strand_id
1 'polypeptide(L)'
;WLTRDGGKANWRLTSMGLGFANEESFSTPDGVVGVNTVISSASPGCLLATDAETLHLWGWSMKGYAPPTEAVFAGADGVKSVALDASKPIASGADMKANWLLLHAPGGKGGKGNPVLVVFHRRPKEVRWSAEALREGVEADFDGPVGTVALVHPGRTGEAKDVLVKRSRMWSRAMLAYPEHASELWTVDTSKKNLPFEVMGTFNLGYNYHVIEDDWGTKPLEIAALPALASHALDSKYPGFAEGDWEKLGTEIKYQAYASC
;
A
#
# COMPACT_ATOMS: atom_id res chain seq x y z
N TRP A 1 2.82 -17.75 25.48
CA TRP A 1 2.76 -17.06 26.79
C TRP A 1 4.06 -17.34 27.54
N LEU A 2 4.89 -16.32 27.71
CA LEU A 2 6.09 -16.29 28.55
C LEU A 2 6.15 -14.87 29.10
N THR A 3 5.98 -14.71 30.41
CA THR A 3 6.15 -13.44 31.13
C THR A 3 7.48 -13.47 31.88
N ARG A 4 8.28 -12.41 31.74
CA ARG A 4 9.40 -12.10 32.63
C ARG A 4 9.14 -10.71 33.22
N ASP A 5 9.16 -10.66 34.55
CA ASP A 5 8.81 -9.50 35.38
C ASP A 5 9.62 -8.24 35.08
N GLY A 6 8.97 -7.07 35.23
CA GLY A 6 9.65 -5.85 35.66
C GLY A 6 9.69 -4.65 34.71
N GLY A 7 9.11 -4.73 33.50
CA GLY A 7 8.98 -3.58 32.60
C GLY A 7 7.54 -3.35 32.18
N LYS A 8 7.02 -2.12 32.31
CA LYS A 8 5.75 -1.73 31.66
C LYS A 8 6.01 -1.56 30.16
N ALA A 9 5.86 -2.64 29.41
CA ALA A 9 5.63 -2.57 27.99
C ALA A 9 4.11 -2.58 27.76
N ASN A 10 3.57 -1.47 27.26
CA ASN A 10 2.18 -1.42 26.80
C ASN A 10 2.16 -2.02 25.40
N TRP A 11 1.83 -3.30 25.30
CA TRP A 11 1.56 -3.94 24.02
C TRP A 11 0.09 -3.76 23.69
N ARG A 12 -0.21 -3.03 22.60
CA ARG A 12 -1.52 -3.08 21.95
C ARG A 12 -1.43 -4.06 20.79
N LEU A 13 -2.04 -5.23 20.94
CA LEU A 13 -2.18 -6.20 19.87
C LEU A 13 -3.57 -5.98 19.23
N THR A 14 -3.62 -5.32 18.08
CA THR A 14 -4.83 -5.28 17.26
C THR A 14 -4.81 -6.53 16.38
N SER A 15 -5.82 -7.39 16.51
CA SER A 15 -5.95 -8.58 15.69
C SER A 15 -6.27 -8.18 14.24
N MET A 16 -5.25 -8.05 13.39
CA MET A 16 -5.42 -8.23 11.95
C MET A 16 -5.03 -9.67 11.63
N GLY A 17 -5.99 -10.58 11.51
CA GLY A 17 -5.71 -11.97 11.09
C GLY A 17 -5.03 -12.09 9.72
N LEU A 18 -4.84 -10.97 9.02
CA LEU A 18 -4.25 -10.85 7.69
C LEU A 18 -3.05 -9.90 7.66
N GLY A 19 -2.59 -9.30 8.75
CA GLY A 19 -1.57 -8.25 8.66
C GLY A 19 -0.63 -8.12 9.86
N PHE A 20 0.40 -7.30 9.68
CA PHE A 20 1.40 -6.96 10.69
C PHE A 20 1.51 -5.44 10.78
N ALA A 21 1.46 -4.91 11.99
CA ALA A 21 1.75 -3.52 12.29
C ALA A 21 2.97 -3.44 13.20
N ASN A 22 3.88 -2.51 12.90
CA ASN A 22 5.06 -2.22 13.69
C ASN A 22 5.08 -0.74 14.05
N GLU A 23 5.32 -0.44 15.32
CA GLU A 23 5.46 0.92 15.83
C GLU A 23 6.85 1.05 16.44
N GLU A 24 7.61 2.01 15.94
CA GLU A 24 8.97 2.31 16.37
C GLU A 24 9.05 3.79 16.75
N SER A 25 9.83 4.11 17.77
CA SER A 25 10.10 5.49 18.17
C SER A 25 11.58 5.69 18.41
N PHE A 26 12.14 6.78 17.90
CA PHE A 26 13.56 7.09 17.98
C PHE A 26 13.76 8.47 18.60
N SER A 27 14.70 8.59 19.54
CA SER A 27 15.12 9.89 20.05
C SER A 27 16.08 10.53 19.04
N THR A 28 15.75 11.75 18.63
CA THR A 28 16.59 12.61 17.78
C THR A 28 16.95 13.88 18.54
N PRO A 29 17.92 14.69 18.08
CA PRO A 29 18.21 16.00 18.68
C PRO A 29 16.99 16.92 18.75
N ASP A 30 16.05 16.79 17.81
CA ASP A 30 14.88 17.65 17.65
C ASP A 30 13.62 17.11 18.35
N GLY A 31 13.70 15.93 18.95
CA GLY A 31 12.59 15.29 19.67
C GLY A 31 12.47 13.80 19.40
N VAL A 32 11.37 13.21 19.86
CA VAL A 32 11.04 11.81 19.57
C VAL A 32 10.30 11.76 18.23
N VAL A 33 10.77 10.89 17.34
CA VAL A 33 10.14 10.61 16.05
C VAL A 33 9.50 9.23 16.12
N GLY A 34 8.19 9.15 15.86
CA GLY A 34 7.44 7.92 15.67
C GLY A 34 7.39 7.47 14.22
N VAL A 35 7.44 6.15 14.02
CA VAL A 35 7.30 5.49 12.73
C VAL A 35 6.39 4.28 12.89
N ASN A 36 5.31 4.23 12.11
CA ASN A 36 4.35 3.15 12.07
C ASN A 36 4.36 2.49 10.68
N THR A 37 4.52 1.18 10.62
CA THR A 37 4.42 0.43 9.35
C THR A 37 3.28 -0.57 9.44
N VAL A 38 2.39 -0.58 8.45
CA VAL A 38 1.27 -1.53 8.35
C VAL A 38 1.40 -2.32 7.05
N ILE A 39 1.34 -3.65 7.17
CA ILE A 39 1.38 -4.59 6.05
C ILE A 39 0.17 -5.51 6.19
N SER A 40 -0.52 -5.79 5.10
CA SER A 40 -1.71 -6.67 5.05
C SER A 40 -1.55 -7.64 3.90
N SER A 41 -1.91 -8.91 4.10
CA SER A 41 -1.95 -9.94 3.06
C SER A 41 -3.08 -9.69 2.05
N ALA A 42 -4.03 -8.82 2.39
CA ALA A 42 -5.05 -8.34 1.47
C ALA A 42 -4.55 -7.22 0.54
N SER A 43 -3.32 -6.71 0.75
CA SER A 43 -2.71 -5.65 -0.06
C SER A 43 -1.32 -6.04 -0.57
N PRO A 44 -0.95 -5.72 -1.82
CA PRO A 44 0.43 -5.88 -2.28
C PRO A 44 1.34 -4.71 -1.86
N GLY A 45 0.79 -3.67 -1.22
CA GLY A 45 1.53 -2.53 -0.70
C GLY A 45 1.58 -2.50 0.82
N CYS A 46 2.39 -1.61 1.36
CA CYS A 46 2.41 -1.27 2.79
C CYS A 46 2.10 0.20 3.01
N LEU A 47 1.59 0.53 4.19
CA LEU A 47 1.48 1.89 4.69
C LEU A 47 2.64 2.16 5.65
N LEU A 48 3.21 3.35 5.55
CA LEU A 48 4.19 3.90 6.48
C LEU A 48 3.63 5.22 6.97
N ALA A 49 3.64 5.47 8.28
CA ALA A 49 3.30 6.75 8.85
C ALA A 49 4.43 7.25 9.74
N THR A 50 4.79 8.53 9.65
CA THR A 50 5.82 9.11 10.51
C THR A 50 5.48 10.57 10.86
N ASP A 51 5.87 10.97 12.07
CA ASP A 51 5.76 12.36 12.53
C ASP A 51 6.99 13.22 12.13
N ALA A 52 8.02 12.62 11.52
CA ALA A 52 9.13 13.34 10.93
C ALA A 52 8.67 14.25 9.79
N GLU A 53 9.40 15.33 9.52
CA GLU A 53 9.12 16.26 8.41
C GLU A 53 9.77 15.83 7.08
N THR A 54 10.63 14.80 7.12
CA THR A 54 11.32 14.27 5.94
C THR A 54 11.11 12.76 5.85
N LEU A 55 10.65 12.29 4.69
CA LEU A 55 10.64 10.88 4.33
C LEU A 55 11.94 10.56 3.59
N HIS A 56 12.69 9.57 4.07
CA HIS A 56 13.84 9.03 3.35
C HIS A 56 13.61 7.55 3.03
N LEU A 57 13.42 7.24 1.74
CA LEU A 57 13.43 5.87 1.23
C LEU A 57 14.84 5.57 0.74
N TRP A 58 15.53 4.60 1.34
CA TRP A 58 16.94 4.30 1.04
C TRP A 58 17.28 2.81 1.16
N GLY A 59 18.52 2.49 0.78
CA GLY A 59 19.13 1.19 1.05
C GLY A 59 18.87 0.13 -0.01
N TRP A 60 18.57 0.53 -1.25
CA TRP A 60 18.54 -0.39 -2.39
C TRP A 60 19.85 -1.15 -2.52
N SER A 61 20.97 -0.44 -2.67
CA SER A 61 22.30 -1.02 -2.84
C SER A 61 22.73 -1.87 -1.64
N MET A 62 22.45 -1.42 -0.41
CA MET A 62 22.73 -2.19 0.82
C MET A 62 21.95 -3.51 0.92
N LYS A 63 20.72 -3.55 0.39
CA LYS A 63 19.91 -4.77 0.32
C LYS A 63 20.21 -5.60 -0.94
N GLY A 64 21.19 -5.19 -1.76
CA GLY A 64 21.58 -5.87 -3.00
C GLY A 64 20.57 -5.71 -4.14
N TYR A 65 19.74 -4.66 -4.08
CA TYR A 65 18.87 -4.23 -5.18
C TYR A 65 19.58 -3.20 -6.06
N ALA A 66 19.24 -3.19 -7.34
CA ALA A 66 19.58 -2.08 -8.22
C ALA A 66 18.81 -0.82 -7.76
N PRO A 67 19.47 0.32 -7.56
CA PRO A 67 18.78 1.57 -7.26
C PRO A 67 17.93 1.99 -8.47
N PRO A 68 16.83 2.73 -8.25
CA PRO A 68 16.13 3.38 -9.35
C PRO A 68 17.07 4.37 -10.04
N THR A 69 16.82 4.63 -11.32
CA THR A 69 17.56 5.63 -12.11
C THR A 69 16.64 6.68 -12.72
N GLU A 70 15.33 6.44 -12.68
CA GLU A 70 14.31 7.34 -13.21
C GLU A 70 13.15 7.48 -12.21
N ALA A 71 12.69 8.71 -12.03
CA ALA A 71 11.44 9.06 -11.37
C ALA A 71 10.39 9.49 -12.40
N VAL A 72 9.16 9.02 -12.22
CA VAL A 72 8.02 9.32 -13.09
C VAL A 72 6.85 9.79 -12.23
N PHE A 73 6.20 10.89 -12.62
CA PHE A 73 5.07 11.47 -11.88
C PHE A 73 4.13 12.23 -12.83
N ALA A 74 2.92 12.54 -12.37
CA ALA A 74 1.99 13.37 -13.12
C ALA A 74 2.34 14.86 -12.92
N GLY A 75 2.63 15.59 -13.99
CA GLY A 75 2.80 17.04 -14.01
C GLY A 75 1.67 17.76 -14.76
N ALA A 76 1.77 19.09 -14.86
CA ALA A 76 0.76 19.92 -15.53
C ALA A 76 0.54 19.53 -17.01
N ASP A 77 1.61 19.24 -17.74
CA ASP A 77 1.58 18.90 -19.18
C ASP A 77 1.48 17.38 -19.44
N GLY A 78 1.06 16.62 -18.42
CA GLY A 78 1.00 15.16 -18.48
C GLY A 78 2.12 14.48 -17.70
N VAL A 79 2.47 13.26 -18.08
CA VAL A 79 3.42 12.44 -17.31
C VAL A 79 4.85 12.92 -17.55
N LYS A 80 5.53 13.31 -16.47
CA LYS A 80 6.95 13.70 -16.46
C LYS A 80 7.82 12.53 -16.05
N SER A 81 9.04 12.51 -16.58
CA SER A 81 10.02 11.45 -16.41
C SER A 81 11.39 12.13 -16.29
N VAL A 82 12.06 11.91 -15.16
CA VAL A 82 13.26 12.65 -14.76
C VAL A 82 14.31 11.64 -14.32
N ALA A 83 15.53 11.78 -14.85
CA ALA A 83 16.67 10.98 -14.39
C ALA A 83 17.02 11.39 -12.94
N LEU A 84 17.33 10.41 -12.11
CA LEU A 84 17.71 10.67 -10.72
C LEU A 84 19.12 11.23 -10.67
N ASP A 85 19.25 12.45 -10.14
CA ASP A 85 20.46 13.26 -10.12
C ASP A 85 20.47 14.09 -8.83
N ALA A 86 21.51 13.94 -8.02
CA ALA A 86 21.63 14.64 -6.74
C ALA A 86 21.84 16.16 -6.88
N SER A 87 22.14 16.67 -8.08
CA SER A 87 22.33 18.09 -8.33
C SER A 87 21.03 18.88 -8.53
N LYS A 88 19.89 18.19 -8.70
CA LYS A 88 18.60 18.82 -9.04
C LYS A 88 17.43 18.15 -8.30
N PRO A 89 16.39 18.90 -7.95
CA PRO A 89 15.17 18.28 -7.42
C PRO A 89 14.49 17.43 -8.49
N ILE A 90 13.87 16.34 -8.05
CA ILE A 90 13.04 15.47 -8.90
C ILE A 90 11.74 16.21 -9.26
N ALA A 91 11.09 16.79 -8.25
CA ALA A 91 9.87 17.57 -8.38
C ALA A 91 9.66 18.45 -7.14
N SER A 92 9.02 19.61 -7.33
CA SER A 92 8.31 20.26 -6.21
C SER A 92 6.91 19.67 -6.06
N GLY A 93 6.33 19.77 -4.86
CA GLY A 93 4.92 19.38 -4.67
C GLY A 93 3.94 20.12 -5.58
N ALA A 94 4.23 21.38 -5.88
CA ALA A 94 3.40 22.22 -6.74
C ALA A 94 3.39 21.71 -8.20
N ASP A 95 4.50 21.10 -8.64
CA ASP A 95 4.62 20.49 -9.96
C ASP A 95 3.84 19.18 -10.09
N MET A 96 3.65 18.46 -8.97
CA MET A 96 2.96 17.18 -8.94
C MET A 96 1.43 17.36 -8.96
N LYS A 97 0.78 16.82 -9.99
CA LYS A 97 -0.68 16.85 -10.19
C LYS A 97 -1.41 15.58 -9.75
N ALA A 98 -0.66 14.62 -9.22
CA ALA A 98 -1.21 13.44 -8.58
C ALA A 98 -0.36 13.06 -7.37
N ASN A 99 -0.94 12.26 -6.50
CA ASN A 99 -0.39 11.83 -5.23
C ASN A 99 0.67 10.72 -5.34
N TRP A 100 1.28 10.50 -6.50
CA TRP A 100 2.18 9.37 -6.73
C TRP A 100 3.48 9.72 -7.42
N LEU A 101 4.53 8.99 -7.05
CA LEU A 101 5.87 9.01 -7.63
C LEU A 101 6.33 7.58 -7.89
N LEU A 102 6.58 7.26 -9.16
CA LEU A 102 7.11 5.97 -9.58
C LEU A 102 8.63 6.04 -9.71
N LEU A 103 9.32 5.18 -8.96
CA LEU A 103 10.77 4.99 -9.02
C LEU A 103 11.05 3.69 -9.78
N HIS A 104 11.82 3.76 -10.85
CA HIS A 104 12.19 2.55 -11.60
C HIS A 104 13.54 2.68 -12.30
N ALA A 105 14.04 1.55 -12.81
CA ALA A 105 15.28 1.47 -13.56
C ALA A 105 14.99 0.92 -14.97
N PRO A 106 14.84 1.78 -16.00
CA PRO A 106 14.57 1.35 -17.36
C PRO A 106 15.65 0.40 -17.89
N GLY A 107 15.25 -0.66 -18.58
CA GLY A 107 16.20 -1.54 -19.28
C GLY A 107 16.94 -2.56 -18.39
N GLY A 108 16.66 -2.63 -17.09
CA GLY A 108 17.16 -3.70 -16.23
C GLY A 108 16.64 -5.08 -16.67
N LYS A 109 17.43 -5.85 -17.43
CA LYS A 109 17.07 -7.23 -17.79
C LYS A 109 17.42 -8.16 -16.62
N GLY A 110 16.42 -8.80 -16.02
CA GLY A 110 16.61 -9.88 -15.04
C GLY A 110 17.20 -9.47 -13.69
N GLY A 111 17.17 -8.18 -13.33
CA GLY A 111 17.77 -7.65 -12.11
C GLY A 111 16.79 -7.48 -10.93
N LYS A 112 17.32 -7.64 -9.71
CA LYS A 112 16.67 -7.32 -8.43
C LYS A 112 16.40 -5.80 -8.35
N GLY A 113 15.22 -5.33 -8.75
CA GLY A 113 14.95 -3.88 -8.78
C GLY A 113 13.56 -3.52 -9.32
N ASN A 114 12.52 -4.18 -8.80
CA ASN A 114 11.15 -3.92 -9.24
C ASN A 114 10.80 -2.43 -9.06
N PRO A 115 10.02 -1.83 -9.98
CA PRO A 115 9.51 -0.48 -9.82
C PRO A 115 8.83 -0.30 -8.46
N VAL A 116 9.08 0.83 -7.79
CA VAL A 116 8.45 1.19 -6.53
C VAL A 116 7.57 2.40 -6.76
N LEU A 117 6.30 2.29 -6.40
CA LEU A 117 5.38 3.41 -6.35
C LEU A 117 5.33 3.93 -4.92
N VAL A 118 5.61 5.22 -4.76
CA VAL A 118 5.35 5.97 -3.54
C VAL A 118 4.03 6.71 -3.75
N VAL A 119 3.08 6.52 -2.83
CA VAL A 119 1.81 7.26 -2.78
C VAL A 119 1.87 8.17 -1.57
N PHE A 120 1.89 9.46 -1.80
CA PHE A 120 1.92 10.47 -0.76
C PHE A 120 0.49 10.84 -0.38
N HIS A 121 0.14 10.88 0.91
CA HIS A 121 -1.18 11.39 1.31
C HIS A 121 -1.14 12.90 1.55
N ARG A 122 0.01 13.40 1.99
CA ARG A 122 0.29 14.84 2.09
C ARG A 122 1.17 15.31 0.94
N ARG A 123 1.01 16.55 0.49
CA ARG A 123 1.84 17.12 -0.58
C ARG A 123 3.25 17.39 -0.07
N PRO A 124 4.30 16.73 -0.63
CA PRO A 124 5.67 17.09 -0.28
C PRO A 124 5.95 18.50 -0.75
N LYS A 125 6.74 19.26 -0.01
CA LYS A 125 7.29 20.53 -0.47
C LYS A 125 8.20 20.30 -1.68
N GLU A 126 9.08 19.32 -1.56
CA GLU A 126 10.06 18.96 -2.57
C GLU A 126 10.48 17.51 -2.44
N VAL A 127 10.83 16.90 -3.58
CA VAL A 127 11.37 15.55 -3.66
C VAL A 127 12.74 15.61 -4.35
N ARG A 128 13.75 14.97 -3.76
CA ARG A 128 15.14 14.97 -4.20
C ARG A 128 15.71 13.56 -4.21
N TRP A 129 16.80 13.40 -4.95
CA TRP A 129 17.64 12.21 -4.88
C TRP A 129 18.88 12.52 -4.03
N SER A 130 19.13 11.70 -3.02
CA SER A 130 20.38 11.71 -2.26
C SER A 130 21.33 10.66 -2.84
N ALA A 131 22.56 11.09 -3.16
CA ALA A 131 23.65 10.21 -3.55
C ALA A 131 24.64 9.96 -2.39
N GLU A 132 24.27 10.31 -1.16
CA GLU A 132 25.12 10.12 0.01
C GLU A 132 25.40 8.62 0.24
N ALA A 133 26.66 8.27 0.51
CA ALA A 133 27.02 6.89 0.80
C ALA A 133 26.26 6.39 2.04
N LEU A 134 25.68 5.17 1.96
CA LEU A 134 24.81 4.58 2.98
C LEU A 134 23.47 5.30 3.20
N ARG A 135 23.18 6.34 2.41
CA ARG A 135 21.93 7.11 2.41
C ARG A 135 21.45 7.40 0.99
N GLU A 136 21.88 6.57 0.04
CA GLU A 136 21.46 6.67 -1.35
C GLU A 136 19.96 6.38 -1.44
N GLY A 137 19.20 7.36 -1.91
CA GLY A 137 17.76 7.22 -1.97
C GLY A 137 16.96 8.46 -2.30
N VAL A 138 15.64 8.33 -2.14
CA VAL A 138 14.69 9.42 -2.37
C VAL A 138 14.36 10.08 -1.05
N GLU A 139 14.51 11.40 -1.02
CA GLU A 139 14.15 12.25 0.10
C GLU A 139 12.96 13.12 -0.31
N ALA A 140 11.94 13.19 0.54
CA ALA A 140 10.81 14.08 0.36
C ALA A 140 10.61 14.90 1.63
N ASP A 141 10.68 16.22 1.50
CA ASP A 141 10.49 17.17 2.59
C ASP A 141 9.06 17.70 2.60
N PHE A 142 8.53 18.01 3.78
CA PHE A 142 7.15 18.46 4.00
C PHE A 142 7.14 19.71 4.89
N ASP A 143 6.13 20.56 4.78
CA ASP A 143 5.95 21.74 5.67
C ASP A 143 5.38 21.34 7.07
N GLY A 144 5.63 20.10 7.50
CA GLY A 144 5.16 19.48 8.74
C GLY A 144 5.32 17.96 8.66
N PRO A 145 4.67 17.18 9.54
CA PRO A 145 4.78 15.72 9.52
C PRO A 145 4.45 15.13 8.15
N VAL A 146 5.29 14.19 7.67
CA VAL A 146 5.04 13.37 6.47
C VAL A 146 3.63 12.77 6.53
N GLY A 147 3.21 12.32 7.73
CA GLY A 147 1.96 11.61 7.89
C GLY A 147 2.06 10.23 7.24
N THR A 148 1.02 9.79 6.56
CA THR A 148 0.98 8.48 5.90
C THR A 148 1.45 8.54 4.45
N VAL A 149 2.23 7.55 4.06
CA VAL A 149 2.61 7.24 2.68
C VAL A 149 2.43 5.76 2.42
N ALA A 150 2.08 5.38 1.20
CA ALA A 150 2.02 3.99 0.80
C ALA A 150 3.17 3.64 -0.15
N LEU A 151 3.70 2.43 0.00
CA LEU A 151 4.71 1.86 -0.90
C LEU A 151 4.15 0.60 -1.53
N VAL A 152 4.17 0.51 -2.85
CA VAL A 152 3.67 -0.66 -3.57
C VAL A 152 4.48 -0.90 -4.84
N HIS A 153 4.64 -2.15 -5.24
CA HIS A 153 5.24 -2.49 -6.52
C HIS A 153 4.13 -2.55 -7.59
N PRO A 154 4.03 -1.56 -8.51
CA PRO A 154 2.99 -1.58 -9.54
C PRO A 154 3.30 -2.59 -10.66
N GLY A 155 4.46 -3.23 -10.65
CA GLY A 155 4.90 -4.09 -11.73
C GLY A 155 6.26 -4.72 -11.51
N ARG A 156 6.85 -5.24 -12.59
CA ARG A 156 8.14 -5.92 -12.60
C ARG A 156 9.16 -5.15 -13.41
N THR A 157 10.45 -5.37 -13.12
CA THR A 157 11.55 -4.82 -13.91
C THR A 157 11.40 -5.20 -15.38
N GLY A 158 11.57 -4.22 -16.28
CA GLY A 158 11.50 -4.43 -17.73
C GLY A 158 10.10 -4.27 -18.35
N GLU A 159 9.05 -4.05 -17.55
CA GLU A 159 7.74 -3.69 -18.10
C GLU A 159 7.77 -2.28 -18.74
N ALA A 160 6.91 -2.08 -19.75
CA ALA A 160 6.82 -0.83 -20.47
C ALA A 160 6.31 0.31 -19.56
N LYS A 161 6.86 1.51 -19.73
CA LYS A 161 6.59 2.67 -18.87
C LYS A 161 5.10 3.04 -18.83
N ASP A 162 4.41 2.97 -19.96
CA ASP A 162 2.97 3.25 -20.06
C ASP A 162 2.13 2.27 -19.24
N VAL A 163 2.51 1.00 -19.21
CA VAL A 163 1.88 -0.03 -18.36
C VAL A 163 2.09 0.30 -16.88
N LEU A 164 3.33 0.64 -16.49
CA LEU A 164 3.65 1.03 -15.12
C LEU A 164 2.87 2.28 -14.71
N VAL A 165 2.81 3.32 -15.54
CA VAL A 165 2.03 4.55 -15.28
C VAL A 165 0.54 4.25 -15.11
N LYS A 166 -0.04 3.40 -15.95
CA LYS A 166 -1.45 3.00 -15.82
C LYS A 166 -1.71 2.32 -14.47
N ARG A 167 -0.83 1.41 -14.06
CA ARG A 167 -0.92 0.72 -12.77
C ARG A 167 -0.61 1.65 -11.59
N SER A 168 0.30 2.62 -11.75
CA SER A 168 0.55 3.66 -10.75
C SER A 168 -0.70 4.47 -10.46
N ARG A 169 -1.45 4.88 -11.48
CA ARG A 169 -2.74 5.58 -11.29
C ARG A 169 -3.76 4.72 -10.54
N MET A 170 -3.87 3.44 -10.89
CA MET A 170 -4.76 2.51 -10.19
C MET A 170 -4.35 2.35 -8.71
N TRP A 171 -3.08 2.03 -8.46
CA TRP A 171 -2.56 1.79 -7.12
C TRP A 171 -2.54 3.04 -6.26
N SER A 172 -2.33 4.22 -6.84
CA SER A 172 -2.40 5.49 -6.12
C SER A 172 -3.77 5.80 -5.52
N ARG A 173 -4.83 5.24 -6.10
CA ARG A 173 -6.20 5.32 -5.57
C ARG A 173 -6.50 4.17 -4.62
N ALA A 174 -6.01 2.97 -4.95
CA ALA A 174 -6.20 1.78 -4.13
C ALA A 174 -5.52 1.89 -2.76
N MET A 175 -4.36 2.53 -2.69
CA MET A 175 -3.66 2.73 -1.41
C MET A 175 -4.35 3.74 -0.49
N LEU A 176 -5.30 4.52 -1.00
CA LEU A 176 -6.18 5.39 -0.19
C LEU A 176 -7.41 4.64 0.36
N ALA A 177 -7.65 3.41 -0.05
CA ALA A 177 -8.65 2.51 0.52
C ALA A 177 -7.95 1.20 0.86
N TYR A 178 -7.19 1.20 1.95
CA TYR A 178 -6.31 0.09 2.29
C TYR A 178 -7.10 -1.05 2.97
N PRO A 179 -7.02 -2.30 2.48
CA PRO A 179 -7.79 -3.40 3.05
C PRO A 179 -7.18 -3.89 4.37
N GLU A 180 -7.87 -3.63 5.47
CA GLU A 180 -7.42 -4.00 6.82
C GLU A 180 -7.76 -5.45 7.16
N HIS A 181 -8.98 -5.86 6.82
CA HIS A 181 -9.48 -7.19 7.16
C HIS A 181 -10.59 -7.63 6.19
N ALA A 182 -10.83 -8.93 6.17
CA ALA A 182 -11.92 -9.53 5.43
C ALA A 182 -12.82 -10.32 6.41
N SER A 183 -14.11 -10.35 6.10
CA SER A 183 -15.11 -11.13 6.81
C SER A 183 -15.66 -12.20 5.87
N GLU A 184 -15.71 -13.42 6.38
CA GLU A 184 -16.23 -14.58 5.67
C GLU A 184 -17.63 -14.89 6.18
N LEU A 185 -18.60 -15.01 5.27
CA LEU A 185 -19.97 -15.37 5.59
C LEU A 185 -20.38 -16.60 4.78
N TRP A 186 -20.73 -17.67 5.50
CA TRP A 186 -21.32 -18.86 4.91
C TRP A 186 -22.83 -18.88 5.16
N THR A 187 -23.62 -18.95 4.08
CA THR A 187 -25.08 -19.04 4.14
C THR A 187 -25.53 -20.39 3.60
N VAL A 188 -26.26 -21.18 4.37
CA VAL A 188 -26.81 -22.47 3.91
C VAL A 188 -28.20 -22.27 3.32
N ASP A 189 -28.39 -22.68 2.08
CA ASP A 189 -29.69 -22.81 1.42
C ASP A 189 -30.41 -24.06 1.93
N THR A 190 -31.22 -23.87 2.97
CA THR A 190 -32.03 -24.92 3.59
C THR A 190 -33.16 -25.45 2.71
N SER A 191 -33.43 -24.82 1.55
CA SER A 191 -34.41 -25.30 0.58
C SER A 191 -33.88 -26.48 -0.26
N LYS A 192 -32.55 -26.60 -0.41
CA LYS A 192 -31.91 -27.73 -1.07
C LYS A 192 -31.87 -28.93 -0.11
N LYS A 193 -32.34 -30.10 -0.56
CA LYS A 193 -32.33 -31.35 0.24
C LYS A 193 -31.46 -32.39 -0.44
N ASN A 194 -30.85 -33.28 0.36
CA ASN A 194 -30.03 -34.42 -0.10
C ASN A 194 -28.75 -34.06 -0.88
N LEU A 195 -28.17 -32.88 -0.64
CA LEU A 195 -26.84 -32.52 -1.13
C LEU A 195 -25.85 -32.51 0.05
N PRO A 196 -24.55 -32.76 -0.19
CA PRO A 196 -23.51 -32.53 0.83
C PRO A 196 -23.57 -31.09 1.35
N PHE A 197 -23.27 -30.88 2.64
CA PHE A 197 -23.35 -29.58 3.31
C PHE A 197 -22.56 -28.48 2.56
N GLU A 198 -21.43 -28.87 1.96
CA GLU A 198 -20.55 -28.01 1.17
C GLU A 198 -21.19 -27.51 -0.14
N VAL A 199 -22.23 -28.18 -0.64
CA VAL A 199 -22.96 -27.84 -1.88
C VAL A 199 -24.26 -27.09 -1.58
N MET A 200 -24.66 -27.06 -0.31
CA MET A 200 -25.86 -26.38 0.14
C MET A 200 -25.63 -24.90 0.44
N GLY A 201 -24.38 -24.41 0.48
CA GLY A 201 -24.09 -23.05 0.91
C GLY A 201 -23.57 -22.10 -0.17
N THR A 202 -23.72 -20.81 0.10
CA THR A 202 -23.06 -19.70 -0.58
C THR A 202 -22.01 -19.12 0.36
N PHE A 203 -20.80 -18.92 -0.15
CA PHE A 203 -19.71 -18.27 0.56
C PHE A 203 -19.56 -16.83 0.05
N ASN A 204 -19.60 -15.86 0.95
CA ASN A 204 -19.34 -14.46 0.66
C ASN A 204 -18.09 -14.01 1.42
N LEU A 205 -17.21 -13.29 0.72
CA LEU A 205 -16.05 -12.64 1.30
C LEU A 205 -16.24 -11.12 1.16
N GLY A 206 -16.37 -10.42 2.28
CA GLY A 206 -16.45 -8.96 2.32
C GLY A 206 -15.16 -8.35 2.84
N TYR A 207 -14.65 -7.31 2.19
CA TYR A 207 -13.47 -6.58 2.65
C TYR A 207 -13.89 -5.29 3.35
N ASN A 208 -13.18 -4.96 4.42
CA ASN A 208 -13.30 -3.67 5.10
C ASN A 208 -12.04 -2.84 4.80
N TYR A 209 -12.26 -1.57 4.47
CA TYR A 209 -11.24 -0.67 3.98
C TYR A 209 -11.01 0.49 4.95
N HIS A 210 -9.75 0.80 5.21
CA HIS A 210 -9.34 2.06 5.80
C HIS A 210 -9.24 3.11 4.71
N VAL A 211 -10.21 4.02 4.69
CA VAL A 211 -10.27 5.09 3.70
C VAL A 211 -9.51 6.31 4.23
N ILE A 212 -8.58 6.80 3.42
CA ILE A 212 -7.67 7.88 3.78
C ILE A 212 -7.86 9.03 2.80
N GLU A 213 -8.09 10.24 3.33
CA GLU A 213 -8.12 11.47 2.54
C GLU A 213 -6.70 11.94 2.24
N ASP A 214 -6.49 12.47 1.03
CA ASP A 214 -5.21 13.05 0.61
C ASP A 214 -5.33 14.53 0.22
N ASP A 215 -4.19 15.23 0.19
CA ASP A 215 -4.10 16.65 -0.17
C ASP A 215 -4.42 16.93 -1.65
N TRP A 216 -4.57 15.87 -2.46
CA TRP A 216 -4.84 15.96 -3.90
C TRP A 216 -6.33 15.81 -4.24
N GLY A 217 -7.18 15.45 -3.27
CA GLY A 217 -8.59 15.14 -3.53
C GLY A 217 -8.77 13.91 -4.40
N THR A 218 -7.82 12.97 -4.34
CA THR A 218 -7.85 11.73 -5.12
C THR A 218 -9.00 10.86 -4.62
N LYS A 219 -9.85 10.39 -5.53
CA LYS A 219 -10.95 9.48 -5.16
C LYS A 219 -10.39 8.08 -4.85
N PRO A 220 -10.59 7.55 -3.62
CA PRO A 220 -10.15 6.21 -3.26
C PRO A 220 -10.75 5.13 -4.19
N LEU A 221 -10.11 3.96 -4.22
CA LEU A 221 -10.56 2.80 -4.98
C LEU A 221 -10.52 1.56 -4.09
N GLU A 222 -11.67 1.06 -3.70
CA GLU A 222 -11.76 -0.18 -2.92
C GLU A 222 -11.42 -1.38 -3.79
N ILE A 223 -10.24 -1.96 -3.55
CA ILE A 223 -9.78 -3.19 -4.19
C ILE A 223 -8.89 -3.95 -3.22
N ALA A 224 -9.04 -5.26 -3.17
CA ALA A 224 -8.24 -6.14 -2.33
C ALA A 224 -7.79 -7.38 -3.11
N ALA A 225 -6.70 -8.00 -2.65
CA ALA A 225 -6.25 -9.26 -3.21
C ALA A 225 -7.24 -10.38 -2.86
N LEU A 226 -7.60 -11.19 -3.86
CA LEU A 226 -8.36 -12.42 -3.66
C LEU A 226 -7.51 -13.44 -2.87
N PRO A 227 -8.12 -14.20 -1.94
CA PRO A 227 -7.41 -15.29 -1.27
C PRO A 227 -6.87 -16.29 -2.28
N ALA A 228 -5.70 -16.88 -1.99
CA ALA A 228 -5.01 -17.75 -2.94
C ALA A 228 -5.88 -18.91 -3.47
N LEU A 229 -6.73 -19.50 -2.62
CA LEU A 229 -7.66 -20.56 -3.02
C LEU A 229 -8.78 -20.05 -3.93
N ALA A 230 -9.30 -18.84 -3.69
CA ALA A 230 -10.29 -18.21 -4.55
C ALA A 230 -9.70 -17.89 -5.93
N SER A 231 -8.48 -17.34 -5.96
CA SER A 231 -7.73 -17.10 -7.20
C SER A 231 -7.50 -18.40 -7.97
N HIS A 232 -7.07 -19.47 -7.28
CA HIS A 232 -6.88 -20.78 -7.91
C HIS A 232 -8.18 -21.39 -8.45
N ALA A 233 -9.30 -21.20 -7.76
CA ALA A 233 -10.61 -21.66 -8.20
C ALA A 233 -11.04 -20.95 -9.50
N LEU A 234 -10.78 -19.64 -9.64
CA LEU A 234 -11.02 -18.91 -10.88
C LEU A 234 -10.12 -19.41 -12.01
N ASP A 235 -8.81 -19.52 -11.76
CA ASP A 235 -7.83 -19.97 -12.76
C ASP A 235 -8.14 -21.39 -13.27
N SER A 236 -8.59 -22.26 -12.37
CA SER A 236 -8.95 -23.64 -12.67
C SER A 236 -10.38 -23.81 -13.19
N LYS A 237 -11.13 -22.71 -13.34
CA LYS A 237 -12.56 -22.70 -13.73
C LYS A 237 -13.40 -23.65 -12.87
N TYR A 238 -13.21 -23.60 -11.56
CA TYR A 238 -13.89 -24.49 -10.63
C TYR A 238 -15.42 -24.33 -10.75
N PRO A 239 -16.18 -25.43 -10.92
CA PRO A 239 -17.62 -25.35 -11.13
C PRO A 239 -18.35 -24.61 -10.01
N GLY A 240 -19.15 -23.59 -10.37
CA GLY A 240 -19.94 -22.81 -9.41
C GLY A 240 -19.19 -21.68 -8.71
N PHE A 241 -17.89 -21.52 -8.94
CA PHE A 241 -17.14 -20.34 -8.49
C PHE A 241 -17.19 -19.25 -9.58
N ALA A 242 -17.64 -18.05 -9.23
CA ALA A 242 -17.71 -16.91 -10.13
C ALA A 242 -17.39 -15.62 -9.38
N GLU A 243 -16.82 -14.64 -10.09
CA GLU A 243 -16.73 -13.26 -9.58
C GLU A 243 -18.14 -12.68 -9.45
N GLY A 244 -18.49 -12.20 -8.25
CA GLY A 244 -19.78 -11.57 -7.98
C GLY A 244 -19.79 -10.08 -8.35
N ASP A 245 -20.96 -9.59 -8.75
CA ASP A 245 -21.24 -8.16 -8.97
C ASP A 245 -21.63 -7.52 -7.62
N TRP A 246 -20.66 -6.95 -6.92
CA TRP A 246 -20.81 -6.50 -5.53
C TRP A 246 -21.82 -5.36 -5.37
N GLU A 247 -22.09 -4.59 -6.43
CA GLU A 247 -23.14 -3.56 -6.45
C GLU A 247 -24.56 -4.15 -6.33
N LYS A 248 -24.73 -5.47 -6.58
CA LYS A 248 -26.04 -6.14 -6.54
C LYS A 248 -26.36 -6.84 -5.22
N LEU A 249 -25.44 -6.89 -4.26
CA LEU A 249 -25.65 -7.71 -3.06
C LEU A 249 -26.55 -7.08 -1.99
N GLY A 250 -26.94 -5.80 -2.11
CA GLY A 250 -28.07 -5.19 -1.39
C GLY A 250 -28.11 -5.39 0.13
N THR A 251 -27.02 -5.85 0.74
CA THR A 251 -26.98 -6.26 2.14
C THR A 251 -26.26 -5.16 2.89
N GLU A 252 -27.04 -4.33 3.58
CA GLU A 252 -26.53 -3.38 4.56
C GLU A 252 -25.88 -4.17 5.70
N ILE A 253 -24.56 -4.33 5.66
CA ILE A 253 -23.81 -4.91 6.79
C ILE A 253 -23.70 -3.82 7.86
N LYS A 254 -24.61 -3.86 8.84
CA LYS A 254 -24.54 -2.97 10.02
C LYS A 254 -23.44 -3.46 10.96
N TYR A 255 -22.31 -2.77 10.96
CA TYR A 255 -21.29 -2.94 11.99
C TYR A 255 -21.61 -2.11 13.23
N GLN A 256 -21.46 -2.72 14.39
CA GLN A 256 -21.29 -2.01 15.66
C GLN A 256 -19.78 -1.79 15.82
N ALA A 257 -19.33 -0.55 15.65
CA ALA A 257 -17.92 -0.19 15.79
C ALA A 257 -17.41 -0.58 17.20
N TYR A 258 -16.33 -1.35 17.27
CA TYR A 258 -15.59 -1.52 18.51
C TYR A 258 -14.66 -0.32 18.70
N ALA A 259 -15.09 0.56 19.61
CA ALA A 259 -14.32 1.59 20.32
C ALA A 259 -13.74 2.75 19.50
N SER A 260 -14.50 3.85 19.49
CA SER A 260 -13.97 5.17 19.83
C SER A 260 -13.31 5.12 21.22
N CYS A 261 -11.99 5.21 21.28
CA CYS A 261 -11.19 5.54 22.47
C CYS A 261 -9.92 6.28 22.03
#